data_AF-A0A9X0SPI5-F1
#
_entry.id   AF-A0A9X0SPI5-F1
#
_cell.length_a   1.000
_cell.length_b   1.000
_cell.length_c   1.000
_cell.angle_alpha   90.00
_cell.angle_beta   90.00
_cell.angle_gamma   90.00
#
_symmetry.space_group_name_H-M   'P 1'
#
loop_
_entity.id
_entity.type
_entity.pdbx_description
1 polymer ?
#
loop_
_entity_poly.entity_id
_entity_poly.type
_entity_poly.pdbx_seq_one_letter_code
_entity_poly.pdbx_strand_id
1 'polypeptide(L)' 'MELTVLNGGLKENKLRLVPKRIRIEKAPVEHIWYHKYIGEEFDVVDIDPYGNVRIYTNVELEHSGWLPLSDCTILKEG' A
#
# COMPACT_ATOMS: atom_id res chain seq x y z
N MET A 1 -8.24 -30.34 18.29
CA MET A 1 -8.85 -30.76 17.01
C MET A 1 -10.26 -30.22 17.01
N GLU A 2 -10.56 -29.24 16.18
CA GLU A 2 -11.69 -29.24 15.23
C GLU A 2 -11.65 -27.89 14.48
N LEU A 3 -11.30 -27.93 13.19
CA LEU A 3 -11.34 -26.79 12.29
C LEU A 3 -12.54 -27.00 11.37
N THR A 4 -13.63 -26.30 11.66
CA THR A 4 -14.85 -26.37 10.85
C THR A 4 -14.66 -25.56 9.58
N VAL A 5 -14.60 -26.27 8.46
CA VAL A 5 -14.49 -25.74 7.11
C VAL A 5 -15.87 -25.22 6.66
N LEU A 6 -15.99 -23.91 6.46
CA LEU A 6 -17.11 -23.29 5.74
C LEU A 6 -16.68 -23.01 4.31
N ASN A 7 -17.28 -23.76 3.39
CA ASN A 7 -17.10 -23.72 1.95
C ASN A 7 -17.37 -22.32 1.38
N GLY A 8 -16.36 -21.72 0.75
CA GLY A 8 -16.49 -20.41 0.12
C GLY A 8 -15.22 -19.89 -0.58
N GLY A 9 -14.46 -20.75 -1.27
CA GLY A 9 -13.73 -20.35 -2.48
C GLY A 9 -12.75 -19.17 -2.45
N LEU A 10 -12.13 -18.81 -1.33
CA LEU A 10 -10.96 -17.92 -1.30
C LEU A 10 -9.86 -18.58 -0.48
N LYS A 11 -9.13 -19.44 -1.19
CA LYS A 11 -7.80 -19.92 -0.90
C LYS A 11 -7.06 -19.06 0.13
N GLU A 12 -6.64 -19.71 1.20
CA GLU A 12 -5.33 -19.52 1.82
C GLU A 12 -4.33 -18.88 0.84
N ASN A 13 -4.13 -17.55 0.88
CA ASN A 13 -3.06 -16.92 0.12
C ASN A 13 -2.72 -15.55 0.69
N LYS A 14 -1.65 -15.57 1.50
CA LYS A 14 -0.94 -14.40 2.02
C LYS A 14 -1.77 -13.61 3.04
N LEU A 15 -1.45 -13.78 4.32
CA LEU A 15 -1.07 -12.61 5.11
C LEU A 15 -0.11 -11.80 4.22
N ARG A 16 -0.65 -10.89 3.41
CA ARG A 16 0.13 -10.04 2.50
C ARG A 16 1.08 -9.28 3.42
N LEU A 17 2.37 -9.57 3.32
CA LEU A 17 3.42 -8.75 3.92
C LEU A 17 3.10 -7.31 3.51
N VAL A 18 2.60 -6.52 4.46
CA VAL A 18 2.29 -5.12 4.23
C VAL A 18 3.64 -4.46 3.99
N PRO A 19 3.97 -3.98 2.78
CA PRO A 19 5.20 -3.21 2.58
C PRO A 19 5.32 -2.17 3.68
N LYS A 20 6.42 -2.17 4.43
CA LYS A 20 6.70 -1.17 5.46
C LYS A 20 7.14 0.14 4.83
N ARG A 21 7.87 0.04 3.72
CA ARG A 21 8.44 1.20 3.03
C ARG A 21 8.39 1.00 1.53
N ILE A 22 8.05 2.08 0.84
CA ILE A 22 7.95 2.11 -0.62
C ILE A 22 8.70 3.31 -1.20
N ARG A 23 9.02 3.26 -2.49
CA ARG A 23 9.41 4.41 -3.30
C ARG A 23 8.36 4.63 -4.39
N ILE A 24 7.94 5.88 -4.61
CA ILE A 24 7.00 6.20 -5.69
C ILE A 24 7.76 6.21 -7.02
N GLU A 25 7.39 5.36 -7.98
CA GLU A 25 8.01 5.33 -9.31
C GLU A 25 7.26 6.18 -10.33
N LYS A 26 5.93 6.22 -10.19
CA LYS A 26 5.03 6.95 -11.08
C LYS A 26 3.79 7.37 -10.31
N ALA A 27 3.02 8.30 -10.87
CA ALA A 27 1.66 8.55 -10.40
C ALA A 27 0.74 8.73 -11.60
N PRO A 28 -0.45 8.12 -11.61
CA PRO A 28 -1.43 8.35 -12.66
C PRO A 28 -2.00 9.77 -12.56
N VAL A 29 -2.67 10.24 -13.62
CA VAL A 29 -3.24 11.60 -13.69
C VAL A 29 -4.24 11.88 -12.56
N GLU A 30 -4.96 10.85 -12.12
CA GLU A 30 -5.89 10.89 -10.98
C GLU A 30 -5.19 11.17 -9.64
N HIS A 31 -3.87 10.96 -9.60
CA HIS A 31 -2.98 11.10 -8.46
C HIS A 31 -1.85 12.10 -8.75
N ILE A 32 -2.11 13.11 -9.60
CA ILE A 32 -1.10 14.06 -10.11
C ILE A 32 -0.33 14.81 -9.02
N TRP A 33 -0.93 15.01 -7.85
CA TRP A 33 -0.27 15.62 -6.69
C TRP A 33 0.91 14.78 -6.17
N TYR A 34 0.99 13.49 -6.50
CA TYR A 34 2.12 12.63 -6.19
C TYR A 34 3.28 12.73 -7.18
N HIS A 35 3.12 13.41 -8.32
CA HIS A 35 4.23 13.59 -9.27
C HIS A 35 5.46 14.27 -8.65
N LYS A 36 5.24 15.22 -7.73
CA LYS A 36 6.35 15.89 -7.02
C LYS A 36 7.10 14.97 -6.05
N TYR A 37 6.52 13.82 -5.72
CA TYR A 37 7.09 12.82 -4.81
C TYR A 37 7.66 11.60 -5.56
N ILE A 38 7.69 11.62 -6.90
CA ILE A 38 8.34 10.55 -7.69
C ILE A 38 9.82 10.47 -7.30
N GLY A 39 10.28 9.25 -7.00
CA GLY A 39 11.63 8.96 -6.50
C GLY A 39 11.77 9.09 -4.99
N GLU A 40 10.77 9.64 -4.28
CA GLU A 40 10.81 9.73 -2.82
C GLU A 40 10.29 8.46 -2.15
N GLU A 41 10.76 8.25 -0.90
CA GLU A 41 10.44 7.09 -0.11
C GLU A 41 9.48 7.43 1.03
N PHE A 42 8.52 6.54 1.28
CA PHE A 42 7.53 6.72 2.32
C PHE A 42 7.35 5.43 3.10
N ASP A 43 7.16 5.57 4.41
CA ASP A 43 6.63 4.50 5.23
C ASP A 43 5.13 4.35 4.94
N VAL A 44 4.70 3.09 4.78
CA VAL A 44 3.31 2.74 4.51
C VAL A 44 2.56 2.65 5.83
N VAL A 45 1.40 3.28 5.86
CA VAL A 45 0.56 3.37 7.05
C VAL A 45 -0.53 2.30 7.01
N ASP A 46 -1.08 2.06 5.82
CA ASP A 46 -2.22 1.15 5.62
C ASP A 46 -2.28 0.65 4.18
N ILE A 47 -3.01 -0.43 3.95
CA ILE A 47 -3.26 -1.01 2.62
C ILE A 47 -4.73 -1.38 2.50
N ASP A 48 -5.37 -0.88 1.45
CA ASP A 48 -6.76 -1.22 1.20
C ASP A 48 -6.91 -2.58 0.48
N PRO A 49 -8.11 -3.17 0.48
CA PRO A 49 -8.36 -4.44 -0.21
C PRO A 49 -8.10 -4.40 -1.73
N TYR A 50 -8.08 -3.21 -2.32
CA TYR A 50 -7.84 -2.98 -3.74
C TYR A 50 -6.35 -2.92 -4.10
N GLY A 51 -5.46 -2.93 -3.11
CA GLY A 51 -4.01 -2.90 -3.31
C GLY A 51 -3.44 -1.48 -3.41
N ASN A 52 -4.14 -0.49 -2.89
CA ASN A 52 -3.58 0.85 -2.69
C ASN A 52 -2.88 0.93 -1.35
N VAL A 53 -1.80 1.70 -1.29
CA VAL A 53 -1.05 2.03 -0.08
C VAL A 53 -1.41 3.44 0.39
N ARG A 54 -1.54 3.61 1.71
CA ARG A 54 -1.66 4.92 2.34
C ARG A 54 -0.32 5.40 2.83
N ILE A 55 0.04 6.63 2.47
CA ILE A 55 1.28 7.30 2.92
C ILE A 55 0.97 8.68 3.51
N TYR A 56 1.76 9.11 4.50
CA TYR A 56 1.74 10.49 4.98
C TYR A 56 2.62 11.36 4.08
N THR A 57 2.01 12.33 3.40
CA THR A 57 2.73 13.33 2.59
C THR A 57 3.17 14.52 3.42
N ASN A 58 2.55 14.70 4.60
CA ASN A 58 2.99 15.60 5.65
C ASN A 58 2.55 15.00 7.00
N VAL A 59 3.53 14.59 7.81
CA VAL A 59 3.25 13.94 9.11
C VAL A 59 2.73 14.96 10.13
N GLU A 60 3.23 16.19 10.13
CA GLU A 60 2.84 17.24 11.10
C GLU A 60 1.38 17.69 10.92
N LEU A 61 0.87 17.65 9.70
CA LEU A 61 -0.52 17.96 9.37
C LEU A 61 -1.40 16.72 9.27
N GLU A 62 -0.87 15.54 9.60
CA GLU A 62 -1.51 14.22 9.43
C GLU A 62 -2.10 14.00 8.02
N HIS A 63 -1.53 14.70 7.02
CA HIS A 63 -2.04 14.69 5.67
C HIS A 63 -1.55 13.44 4.95
N SER A 64 -2.50 12.58 4.61
CA SER A 64 -2.24 11.31 3.96
C SER A 64 -3.09 11.16 2.71
N GLY A 65 -2.67 10.25 1.85
CA GLY A 65 -3.50 9.82 0.74
C GLY A 65 -3.11 8.45 0.24
N TRP A 66 -3.92 7.96 -0.68
CA TRP A 66 -3.81 6.64 -1.26
C TRP A 66 -3.15 6.70 -2.63
N LEU A 67 -2.34 5.69 -2.93
CA LEU A 67 -1.68 5.50 -4.20
C LEU A 67 -1.68 4.00 -4.54
N PRO A 68 -1.83 3.61 -5.82
CA PRO A 68 -1.71 2.21 -6.21
C PRO A 68 -0.33 1.65 -5.91
N LEU A 69 -0.23 0.49 -5.26
CA LEU A 69 1.06 -0.15 -4.98
C LEU A 69 1.83 -0.49 -6.27
N SER A 70 1.13 -0.74 -7.36
CA SER A 70 1.71 -0.97 -8.71
C SER A 70 2.50 0.23 -9.25
N ASP A 71 2.32 1.41 -8.66
CA ASP A 71 3.03 2.64 -9.01
C ASP A 71 4.25 2.87 -8.11
N CYS A 72 4.53 1.91 -7.22
CA CYS A 72 5.60 1.98 -6.25
C CYS A 72 6.52 0.77 -6.34
N THR A 73 7.75 0.95 -5.86
CA THR A 73 8.66 -0.16 -5.55
C THR A 73 8.65 -0.43 -4.05
N ILE A 74 8.49 -1.68 -3.64
CA ILE A 74 8.61 -2.09 -2.23
C ILE A 74 10.08 -2.12 -1.86
N LEU A 75 10.46 -1.34 -0.84
CA LEU A 75 11.83 -1.28 -0.32
C LEU A 75 12.01 -2.17 0.90
N LYS A 76 10.94 -2.41 1.66
CA LYS A 76 10.96 -3.25 2.86
C LYS A 76 9.63 -3.94 3.05
N GLU A 77 9.65 -5.26 3.22
CA GLU A 77 8.47 -6.05 3.58
C GLU A 77 8.25 -6.07 5.10
N GLY A 78 6.98 -6.22 5.49
CA GLY A 78 6.50 -6.06 6.87
C GLY A 78 6.32 -7.33 7.64
#